data_AF-A0A1G6B062-F1
#
_entry.id   AF-A0A1G6B062-F1
#
_cell.length_a   1.000
_cell.length_b   1.000
_cell.length_c   1.000
_cell.angle_alpha   90.00
_cell.angle_beta   90.00
_cell.angle_gamma   90.00
#
_symmetry.space_group_name_H-M   'P 1'
#
loop_
_entity.id
_entity.type
_entity.pdbx_description
1 polymer ?
#
loop_
_entity_poly.entity_id
_entity_poly.type
_entity_poly.pdbx_seq_one_letter_code
_entity_poly.pdbx_strand_id
1 'polypeptide(L)' 'MTKTIAIVAFFAAFGGWIAHLYACFTLDQWAFLFVGAIIFPVGVIHGWGVLLGIW' A
#
# COMPACT_ATOMS: atom_id res chain seq x y z
N MET A 1 14.76 -16.41 13.30
CA MET A 1 15.02 -15.34 12.30
C MET A 1 13.93 -15.26 11.23
N THR A 2 13.52 -16.36 10.60
CA THR A 2 12.49 -16.36 9.54
C THR A 2 11.11 -15.83 9.96
N LYS A 3 10.64 -16.15 11.18
CA LYS A 3 9.33 -15.66 11.67
C LYS A 3 9.30 -14.14 11.86
N THR A 4 10.39 -13.57 12.39
CA THR A 4 10.51 -12.12 12.59
C THR A 4 10.46 -11.37 11.27
N ILE A 5 11.18 -11.86 10.26
CA ILE A 5 11.18 -11.27 8.91
C ILE A 5 9.76 -11.33 8.31
N ALA A 6 9.08 -12.47 8.44
CA ALA A 6 7.71 -12.61 7.95
C ALA A 6 6.73 -11.64 8.63
N ILE A 7 6.85 -11.46 9.95
CA ILE A 7 6.03 -10.51 10.71
C ILE A 7 6.28 -9.07 10.22
N VAL A 8 7.55 -8.68 10.09
CA VAL A 8 7.91 -7.34 9.61
C VAL A 8 7.40 -7.10 8.19
N ALA A 9 7.59 -8.07 7.29
CA ALA A 9 7.12 -7.99 5.92
C ALA A 9 5.59 -7.87 5.84
N PHE A 10 4.86 -8.62 6.66
CA PHE A 10 3.40 -8.54 6.73
C PHE A 10 2.93 -7.14 7.14
N PHE A 11 3.46 -6.59 8.23
CA PHE A 11 3.07 -5.26 8.69
C PHE A 11 3.52 -4.14 7.73
N ALA A 12 4.68 -4.27 7.09
CA ALA A 12 5.13 -3.32 6.07
C ALA A 12 4.21 -3.35 4.83
N ALA A 13 3.82 -4.54 4.38
CA ALA A 13 2.87 -4.67 3.26
C ALA A 13 1.50 -4.10 3.65
N PHE A 14 0.98 -4.48 4.81
CA PHE A 14 -0.31 -3.99 5.29
C PHE A 14 -0.32 -2.46 5.46
N GLY A 15 0.72 -1.88 6.05
CA GLY A 15 0.86 -0.43 6.21
C GLY A 15 0.89 0.31 4.87
N GLY A 16 1.68 -0.17 3.91
CA GLY A 16 1.70 0.38 2.55
C GLY A 16 0.34 0.29 1.86
N TRP A 17 -0.34 -0.84 1.97
CA TRP A 17 -1.68 -0.99 1.38
C TRP A 17 -2.70 -0.02 1.97
N ILE A 18 -2.73 0.15 3.30
CA ILE A 18 -3.61 1.12 3.96
C ILE A 18 -3.32 2.55 3.51
N ALA A 19 -2.04 2.92 3.37
CA ALA A 19 -1.66 4.23 2.87
C ALA A 19 -2.17 4.49 1.45
N HIS A 20 -2.14 3.48 0.57
CA HIS A 20 -2.72 3.58 -0.77
C HIS A 20 -4.23 3.80 -0.74
N LEU A 21 -4.98 3.04 0.07
CA LEU A 21 -6.42 3.23 0.20
C LEU A 21 -6.74 4.66 0.66
N TYR A 22 -6.08 5.11 1.74
CA TYR A 22 -6.26 6.44 2.29
C TYR A 22 -5.98 7.54 1.26
N ALA A 23 -4.85 7.43 0.54
CA ALA A 23 -4.48 8.38 -0.50
C ALA A 23 -5.52 8.41 -1.63
N CYS A 24 -5.92 7.25 -2.16
CA CYS A 24 -6.84 7.18 -3.30
C CYS A 24 -8.26 7.64 -2.93
N PHE A 25 -8.74 7.38 -1.72
CA PHE A 25 -10.00 7.94 -1.22
C PHE A 25 -9.93 9.46 -1.07
N THR A 26 -8.80 9.98 -0.56
CA THR A 26 -8.63 11.41 -0.30
C THR A 26 -8.45 12.23 -1.58
N LEU A 27 -7.88 11.62 -2.62
CA LEU A 27 -7.58 12.25 -3.90
C LEU A 27 -8.62 11.90 -4.99
N ASP A 28 -9.73 11.25 -4.65
CA ASP A 28 -10.77 10.79 -5.58
C ASP A 28 -10.23 9.95 -6.75
N GLN A 29 -9.16 9.18 -6.51
CA GLN A 29 -8.50 8.34 -7.53
C GLN A 29 -9.16 6.95 -7.61
N TRP A 30 -10.44 6.92 -7.97
CA TRP A 30 -11.28 5.72 -7.93
C TRP A 30 -10.76 4.56 -8.77
N ALA A 31 -10.30 4.82 -10.00
CA ALA A 31 -9.71 3.78 -10.84
C ALA A 31 -8.48 3.16 -10.19
N PHE A 32 -7.65 3.98 -9.55
CA PHE A 32 -6.43 3.50 -8.90
C PHE A 32 -6.72 2.73 -7.62
N LEU A 33 -7.72 3.18 -6.86
CA LEU A 33 -8.25 2.47 -5.70
C LEU A 33 -8.67 1.03 -6.08
N PHE A 34 -9.43 0.86 -7.17
CA PHE A 34 -9.84 -0.47 -7.63
C PHE A 34 -8.64 -1.32 -8.05
N VAL A 35 -7.66 -0.74 -8.76
CA VAL A 35 -6.46 -1.46 -9.18
C VAL A 35 -5.65 -1.93 -7.96
N GLY A 36 -5.42 -1.08 -6.96
CA GLY A 36 -4.67 -1.48 -5.77
C GLY A 36 -5.44 -2.40 -4.81
N ALA A 37 -6.78 -2.43 -4.89
CA ALA A 37 -7.62 -3.39 -4.17
C ALA A 37 -7.59 -4.79 -4.79
N ILE A 38 -7.53 -4.89 -6.13
CA ILE A 38 -7.50 -6.17 -6.85
C ILE A 38 -6.07 -6.70 -6.99
N ILE A 39 -5.12 -5.81 -7.27
CA ILE A 39 -3.71 -6.13 -7.45
C ILE A 39 -2.95 -5.64 -6.22
N PHE A 40 -3.07 -6.39 -5.13
CA PHE A 40 -2.54 -6.02 -3.81
C PHE A 40 -1.08 -5.55 -3.82
N PRO A 41 -0.12 -6.18 -4.56
CA PRO A 41 1.25 -5.69 -4.62
C PRO A 41 1.39 -4.27 -5.18
N VAL A 42 0.55 -3.87 -6.14
CA VAL A 42 0.56 -2.51 -6.71
C VAL A 42 0.10 -1.50 -5.66
N GLY A 43 -0.96 -1.80 -4.92
CA GLY A 43 -1.43 -0.95 -3.82
C GLY A 43 -0.37 -0.78 -2.73
N VAL A 44 0.34 -1.85 -2.34
CA VAL A 44 1.43 -1.77 -1.37
C VAL A 44 2.56 -0.85 -1.83
N ILE A 45 3.08 -1.07 -3.04
CA ILE A 45 4.17 -0.26 -3.60
C ILE A 45 3.72 1.20 -3.73
N HIS A 46 2.47 1.43 -4.16
CA HIS A 46 1.92 2.76 -4.28
C HIS A 46 1.83 3.51 -2.97
N GLY A 47 1.27 2.90 -1.94
CA GLY A 47 1.14 3.58 -0.67
C GLY A 47 2.49 3.88 -0.05
N TRP A 48 3.50 3.03 -0.24
CA TRP A 48 4.88 3.37 0.12
C TRP A 48 5.44 4.54 -0.71
N GLY A 49 5.15 4.60 -2.01
CA GLY A 49 5.51 5.74 -2.87
C GLY A 49 4.93 7.06 -2.36
N VAL A 50 3.66 7.06 -1.95
CA VAL A 50 2.98 8.22 -1.34
C VAL A 50 3.61 8.59 0.01
N LEU A 51 3.84 7.61 0.91
CA LEU A 51 4.44 7.87 2.23
C LEU A 51 5.86 8.43 2.14
N LEU A 52 6.61 8.03 1.12
CA LEU A 52 7.96 8.52 0.86
C LEU A 52 7.99 9.85 0.07
N GLY A 53 6.82 10.38 -0.32
CA GLY A 53 6.69 11.63 -1.07
C GLY A 53 7.18 11.54 -2.52
N ILE A 54 7.22 10.33 -3.08
CA ILE A 54 7.64 10.11 -4.47
C ILE A 54 6.46 10.38 -5.43
N TRP A 55 5.23 10.09 -4.99
CA TRP A 55 3.99 10.17 -5.77
C TRP A 55 2.95 11.06 -5.09
#